data_AF-A0A966WHW6-F1
#
_entry.id   AF-A0A966WHW6-F1
#
_cell.length_a   1.000
_cell.length_b   1.000
_cell.length_c   1.000
_cell.angle_alpha   90.00
_cell.angle_beta   90.00
_cell.angle_gamma   90.00
#
_symmetry.space_group_name_H-M   'P 1'
#
loop_
_entity.id
_entity.type
_entity.pdbx_description
1 polymer ?
#
loop_
_entity_poly.entity_id
_entity_poly.type
_entity_poly.pdbx_seq_one_letter_code
_entity_poly.pdbx_strand_id
1 'polypeptide(L)'
;LAAVSLLGLASCSKQIDDAHKNPNADVRVPVETLLPGIIGNFVGSSSAQGSAYGLANDGLYIGRYVQYWATNTTNNQFDRMGGATGGSDLLGSIWAMHYYGMGRNLSKMMEWAEEEKKWDYVGVGKAIRAWSWLTTTNTYGEAILKQAFNTDLLVFNYDTQEEMYAETRRLCHEAIFYLNRTGDGVSPANLAKGDAYFYNGDVNKWKRFAYSVLARSFNHLTNKSIYNPDSVLFYANLAINANEDNASAKFLASGLSGTFNFMGPFRSNAGALRQTRFMANLMNGTNSLFAGVADPRAPYLIRENTNGTYRGVRPN
;
A
#
# COMPACT_ATOMS: atom_id res chain seq x y z
N LEU A 1 -74.14 -10.67 21.41
CA LEU A 1 -73.09 -10.85 20.37
C LEU A 1 -72.21 -9.60 20.38
N ALA A 2 -70.98 -9.69 20.89
CA ALA A 2 -69.99 -8.63 20.76
C ALA A 2 -68.99 -9.06 19.67
N ALA A 3 -68.93 -8.29 18.58
CA ALA A 3 -67.97 -8.50 17.51
C ALA A 3 -66.65 -7.81 17.89
N VAL A 4 -65.60 -8.60 18.10
CA VAL A 4 -64.24 -8.13 18.31
C VAL A 4 -63.58 -8.01 16.93
N SER A 5 -63.32 -6.79 16.48
CA SER A 5 -62.55 -6.52 15.28
C SER A 5 -61.06 -6.71 15.57
N LEU A 6 -60.45 -7.74 14.96
CA LEU A 6 -58.99 -7.89 14.89
C LEU A 6 -58.41 -6.82 13.96
N LEU A 7 -57.66 -5.87 14.51
CA LEU A 7 -56.76 -5.00 13.77
C LEU A 7 -55.45 -5.75 13.50
N GLY A 8 -55.21 -6.08 12.23
CA GLY A 8 -53.97 -6.69 11.77
C GLY A 8 -52.78 -5.74 11.91
N LEU A 9 -51.74 -6.18 12.61
CA LEU A 9 -50.44 -5.55 12.67
C LEU A 9 -49.71 -5.78 11.34
N ALA A 10 -49.93 -4.89 10.36
CA ALA A 10 -49.05 -4.79 9.21
C ALA A 10 -47.73 -4.17 9.67
N SER A 11 -46.68 -4.99 9.75
CA SER A 11 -45.32 -4.56 10.05
C SER A 11 -44.82 -3.59 8.97
N CYS A 12 -44.83 -2.30 9.27
CA CYS A 12 -44.13 -1.26 8.50
C CYS A 12 -42.62 -1.32 8.80
N SER A 13 -41.94 -2.37 8.34
CA SER A 13 -40.47 -2.44 8.44
C SER A 13 -39.75 -1.86 7.23
N LYS A 14 -40.38 -1.81 6.04
CA LYS A 14 -39.69 -1.34 4.81
C LYS A 14 -39.63 0.18 4.62
N GLN A 15 -40.53 0.97 5.21
CA GLN A 15 -40.58 2.42 4.94
C GLN A 15 -39.60 3.25 5.77
N ILE A 16 -39.11 2.73 6.90
CA ILE A 16 -38.15 3.45 7.74
C ILE A 16 -36.75 3.45 7.09
N ASP A 17 -36.34 2.34 6.49
CA ASP A 17 -35.03 2.21 5.83
C ASP A 17 -34.91 3.06 4.55
N ASP A 18 -36.00 3.18 3.78
CA ASP A 18 -36.05 4.03 2.59
C ASP A 18 -36.15 5.53 2.92
N ALA A 19 -36.84 5.89 4.03
CA ALA A 19 -36.97 7.27 4.48
C ALA A 19 -35.73 7.78 5.24
N HIS A 20 -34.98 6.89 5.87
CA HIS A 20 -33.75 7.18 6.60
C HIS A 20 -32.64 6.26 6.13
N LYS A 21 -32.19 6.43 4.88
CA LYS A 21 -30.97 5.77 4.41
C LYS A 21 -29.89 6.01 5.46
N ASN A 22 -29.45 4.94 6.12
CA ASN A 22 -28.38 5.01 7.09
C ASN A 22 -27.20 5.69 6.37
N PRO A 23 -26.76 6.89 6.81
CA PRO A 23 -25.66 7.59 6.15
C PRO A 23 -24.34 6.80 6.23
N ASN A 24 -24.28 5.77 7.07
CA ASN A 24 -23.18 4.82 7.21
C ASN A 24 -23.38 3.50 6.44
N ALA A 25 -24.52 3.30 5.75
CA ALA A 25 -24.71 2.12 4.92
C ALA A 25 -23.88 2.24 3.63
N ASP A 26 -23.12 1.19 3.31
CA ASP A 26 -22.33 1.15 2.09
C ASP A 26 -23.27 1.22 0.87
N VAL A 27 -23.23 2.33 0.14
CA VAL A 27 -23.99 2.48 -1.10
C VAL A 27 -23.26 1.70 -2.20
N ARG A 28 -23.93 0.69 -2.78
CA ARG A 28 -23.37 -0.06 -3.90
C ARG A 28 -23.04 0.87 -5.07
N VAL A 29 -21.79 0.82 -5.52
CA VAL A 29 -21.30 1.53 -6.70
C VAL A 29 -20.63 0.54 -7.65
N PRO A 30 -20.46 0.88 -8.95
CA PRO A 30 -19.71 0.04 -9.86
C PRO A 30 -18.29 -0.22 -9.32
N VAL A 31 -17.88 -1.49 -9.31
CA VAL A 31 -16.60 -1.95 -8.76
C VAL A 31 -15.41 -1.16 -9.32
N GLU A 32 -15.46 -0.81 -10.61
CA GLU A 32 -14.42 -0.03 -11.27
C GLU A 32 -14.15 1.34 -10.66
N THR A 33 -15.10 1.90 -9.92
CA THR A 33 -14.96 3.23 -9.29
C THR A 33 -14.22 3.19 -7.95
N LEU A 34 -14.11 2.02 -7.31
CA LEU A 34 -13.42 1.84 -6.03
C LEU A 34 -11.90 1.72 -6.20
N LEU A 35 -11.48 1.04 -7.26
CA LEU A 35 -10.07 0.68 -7.49
C LEU A 35 -9.11 1.89 -7.58
N PRO A 36 -9.45 3.03 -8.21
CA PRO A 36 -8.55 4.19 -8.26
C PRO A 36 -8.16 4.72 -6.87
N GLY A 37 -9.13 4.78 -5.94
CA GLY A 37 -8.88 5.21 -4.57
C GLY A 37 -8.00 4.23 -3.80
N ILE A 38 -8.22 2.92 -4.00
CA ILE A 38 -7.39 1.86 -3.43
C ILE A 38 -5.95 1.95 -3.97
N ILE A 39 -5.76 2.15 -5.29
CA ILE A 39 -4.44 2.31 -5.90
C ILE A 39 -3.73 3.55 -5.35
N GLY A 40 -4.43 4.66 -5.14
CA GLY A 40 -3.84 5.88 -4.56
C GLY A 40 -3.16 5.65 -3.20
N ASN A 41 -3.64 4.66 -2.43
CA ASN A 41 -3.06 4.29 -1.15
C ASN A 41 -1.71 3.58 -1.25
N PHE A 42 -1.28 3.07 -2.42
CA PHE A 42 0.07 2.53 -2.58
C PHE A 42 1.15 3.57 -2.27
N VAL A 43 0.95 4.81 -2.72
CA VAL A 43 1.95 5.87 -2.56
C VAL A 43 1.56 6.81 -1.43
N GLY A 44 0.39 7.42 -1.52
CA GLY A 44 0.05 8.53 -0.65
C GLY A 44 -1.34 9.07 -0.92
N SER A 45 -2.25 8.92 0.03
CA SER A 45 -3.56 9.59 0.04
C SER A 45 -3.83 10.23 1.40
N SER A 46 -4.94 10.97 1.54
CA SER A 46 -5.30 11.60 2.81
C SER A 46 -6.80 11.50 3.06
N SER A 47 -7.18 11.31 4.32
CA SER A 47 -8.57 11.44 4.76
C SER A 47 -9.02 12.91 4.68
N ALA A 48 -10.33 13.13 4.67
CA ALA A 48 -10.89 14.47 4.80
C ALA A 48 -10.49 15.17 6.12
N GLN A 49 -10.12 14.38 7.14
CA GLN A 49 -9.65 14.87 8.45
C GLN A 49 -8.12 15.05 8.49
N GLY A 50 -7.41 14.82 7.38
CA GLY A 50 -5.97 15.05 7.26
C GLY A 50 -5.08 13.86 7.60
N SER A 51 -5.65 12.69 7.93
CA SER A 51 -4.88 11.47 8.20
C SER A 51 -4.17 11.00 6.92
N ALA A 52 -2.85 10.81 6.97
CA ALA A 52 -2.06 10.40 5.83
C ALA A 52 -2.01 8.87 5.69
N TYR A 53 -2.26 8.37 4.49
CA TYR A 53 -2.24 6.95 4.16
C TYR A 53 -1.18 6.67 3.09
N GLY A 54 -0.53 5.52 3.17
CA GLY A 54 0.36 5.01 2.14
C GLY A 54 1.84 5.01 2.53
N LEU A 55 2.68 4.48 1.64
CA LEU A 55 4.10 4.26 1.93
C LEU A 55 4.90 5.56 2.07
N ALA A 56 4.56 6.60 1.31
CA ALA A 56 5.49 7.70 1.06
C ALA A 56 5.73 8.56 2.31
N ASN A 57 4.70 8.76 3.13
CA ASN A 57 4.81 9.57 4.35
C ASN A 57 5.74 8.91 5.38
N ASP A 58 5.50 7.63 5.69
CA ASP A 58 6.39 6.86 6.58
C ASP A 58 7.79 6.70 5.97
N GLY A 59 7.88 6.61 4.65
CA GLY A 59 9.13 6.60 3.90
C GLY A 59 10.05 7.79 4.19
N LEU A 60 9.50 8.99 4.45
CA LEU A 60 10.29 10.17 4.83
C LEU A 60 11.05 9.96 6.14
N TYR A 61 10.51 9.17 7.05
CA TYR A 61 11.11 8.84 8.35
C TYR A 61 12.02 7.61 8.23
N ILE A 62 11.56 6.54 7.56
CA ILE A 62 12.35 5.33 7.33
C ILE A 62 13.66 5.65 6.59
N GLY A 63 13.62 6.58 5.64
CA GLY A 63 14.80 7.06 4.93
C GLY A 63 15.89 7.67 5.82
N ARG A 64 15.54 8.10 7.04
CA ARG A 64 16.51 8.56 8.06
C ARG A 64 17.19 7.40 8.76
N TYR A 65 16.44 6.35 9.11
CA TYR A 65 17.01 5.14 9.72
C TYR A 65 17.99 4.41 8.80
N VAL A 66 17.72 4.38 7.50
CA VAL A 66 18.65 3.82 6.50
C VAL A 66 19.67 4.84 6.00
N GLN A 67 19.69 6.04 6.59
CA GLN A 67 20.63 7.13 6.31
C GLN A 67 20.68 7.58 4.85
N TYR A 68 19.57 7.52 4.10
CA TYR A 68 19.50 8.16 2.78
C TYR A 68 19.46 9.69 2.91
N TRP A 69 18.70 10.19 3.87
CA TRP A 69 18.60 11.61 4.19
C TRP A 69 18.47 11.85 5.70
N ALA A 70 18.73 13.08 6.12
CA ALA A 70 18.56 13.60 7.48
C ALA A 70 17.85 14.97 7.42
N THR A 71 17.65 15.63 8.56
CA THR A 71 17.23 17.05 8.59
C THR A 71 18.32 17.94 9.18
N ASN A 72 18.18 19.26 9.03
CA ASN A 72 19.07 20.24 9.66
C ASN A 72 18.59 20.64 11.08
N THR A 73 17.78 19.82 11.72
CA THR A 73 17.19 20.10 13.03
C THR A 73 18.09 19.55 14.13
N THR A 74 18.58 20.42 15.02
CA THR A 74 19.36 20.00 16.19
C THR A 74 18.58 18.98 17.02
N ASN A 75 19.25 17.92 17.48
CA ASN A 75 18.66 16.84 18.29
C ASN A 75 17.43 16.17 17.63
N ASN A 76 17.38 16.08 16.30
CA ASN A 76 16.31 15.36 15.61
C ASN A 76 16.25 13.91 16.09
N GLN A 77 15.07 13.47 16.56
CA GLN A 77 14.90 12.14 17.15
C GLN A 77 15.18 11.01 16.15
N PHE A 78 14.76 11.16 14.90
CA PHE A 78 14.92 10.11 13.89
C PHE A 78 16.36 10.01 13.38
N ASP A 79 17.09 11.13 13.31
CA ASP A 79 18.52 11.12 12.96
C ASP A 79 19.35 10.38 14.03
N ARG A 80 18.91 10.46 15.29
CA ARG A 80 19.48 9.78 16.46
C ARG A 80 19.01 8.33 16.62
N MET A 81 18.35 7.76 15.61
CA MET A 81 17.74 6.42 15.66
C MET A 81 16.73 6.26 16.80
N GLY A 82 16.12 7.35 17.25
CA GLY A 82 14.97 7.36 18.14
C GLY A 82 13.68 7.06 17.37
N GLY A 83 12.54 7.46 17.92
CA GLY A 83 11.24 7.26 17.28
C GLY A 83 10.28 8.41 17.55
N ALA A 84 9.00 8.16 17.26
CA ALA A 84 7.95 9.06 17.70
C ALA A 84 7.89 9.12 19.23
N THR A 85 7.57 10.29 19.78
CA THR A 85 7.45 10.51 21.23
C THR A 85 6.05 11.02 21.56
N GLY A 86 5.46 10.53 22.67
CA GLY A 86 4.07 10.85 23.03
C GLY A 86 3.05 10.15 22.12
N GLY A 87 1.77 10.53 22.23
CA GLY A 87 0.74 10.09 21.30
C GLY A 87 0.96 10.73 19.93
N SER A 88 1.35 9.94 18.93
CA SER A 88 1.77 10.44 17.63
C SER A 88 1.38 9.47 16.50
N ASP A 89 0.93 10.03 15.38
CA ASP A 89 0.65 9.28 14.14
C ASP A 89 1.87 9.16 13.21
N LEU A 90 3.05 9.60 13.65
CA LEU A 90 4.29 9.39 12.89
C LEU A 90 4.57 7.90 12.77
N LEU A 91 4.92 7.46 11.55
CA LEU A 91 5.05 6.03 11.20
C LEU A 91 3.72 5.26 11.25
N GLY A 92 2.56 5.94 11.27
CA GLY A 92 1.23 5.32 11.24
C GLY A 92 0.59 5.23 9.85
N SER A 93 1.21 5.79 8.81
CA SER A 93 0.57 5.89 7.48
C SER A 93 0.45 4.53 6.77
N ILE A 94 1.37 3.59 6.97
CA ILE A 94 1.28 2.23 6.44
C ILE A 94 0.20 1.43 7.18
N TRP A 95 0.07 1.61 8.50
CA TRP A 95 -1.02 1.03 9.27
C TRP A 95 -2.37 1.49 8.75
N ALA A 96 -2.56 2.81 8.64
CA ALA A 96 -3.79 3.40 8.14
C ALA A 96 -4.06 3.08 6.66
N MET A 97 -3.01 2.94 5.83
CA MET A 97 -3.11 2.43 4.46
C MET A 97 -3.79 1.07 4.42
N HIS A 98 -3.30 0.12 5.23
CA HIS A 98 -3.80 -1.24 5.22
C HIS A 98 -5.23 -1.32 5.77
N TYR A 99 -5.45 -0.81 6.99
CA TYR A 99 -6.70 -1.04 7.71
C TYR A 99 -7.83 -0.10 7.32
N TYR A 100 -7.51 1.11 6.86
CA TYR A 100 -8.51 2.13 6.55
C TYR A 100 -8.56 2.44 5.05
N GLY A 101 -7.46 2.94 4.48
CA GLY A 101 -7.41 3.38 3.08
C GLY A 101 -7.78 2.28 2.08
N MET A 102 -7.18 1.11 2.24
CA MET A 102 -7.52 -0.11 1.50
C MET A 102 -8.63 -0.89 2.21
N GLY A 103 -8.39 -1.28 3.46
CA GLY A 103 -9.32 -1.91 4.41
C GLY A 103 -10.63 -2.48 3.86
N ARG A 104 -11.76 -1.91 4.29
CA ARG A 104 -13.09 -2.35 3.83
C ARG A 104 -13.37 -2.00 2.37
N ASN A 105 -12.79 -0.93 1.82
CA ASN A 105 -12.97 -0.56 0.41
C ASN A 105 -12.57 -1.73 -0.50
N LEU A 106 -11.44 -2.37 -0.18
CA LEU A 106 -10.93 -3.54 -0.89
C LEU A 106 -11.80 -4.77 -0.65
N SER A 107 -12.31 -4.99 0.57
CA SER A 107 -13.24 -6.08 0.87
C SER A 107 -14.54 -5.95 0.06
N LYS A 108 -15.15 -4.76 0.05
CA LYS A 108 -16.40 -4.48 -0.67
C LYS A 108 -16.22 -4.56 -2.18
N MET A 109 -15.09 -4.07 -2.70
CA MET A 109 -14.75 -4.24 -4.11
C MET A 109 -14.70 -5.71 -4.51
N MET A 110 -14.06 -6.57 -3.72
CA MET A 110 -13.99 -8.01 -4.00
C MET A 110 -15.36 -8.69 -3.88
N GLU A 111 -16.14 -8.38 -2.83
CA GLU A 111 -17.50 -8.92 -2.62
C GLU A 111 -18.42 -8.61 -3.81
N TRP A 112 -18.52 -7.34 -4.21
CA TRP A 112 -19.37 -6.95 -5.34
C TRP A 112 -18.83 -7.48 -6.68
N ALA A 113 -17.51 -7.58 -6.83
CA ALA A 113 -16.91 -8.19 -8.00
C ALA A 113 -17.23 -9.69 -8.10
N GLU A 114 -17.26 -10.42 -7.00
CA GLU A 114 -17.65 -11.84 -6.98
C GLU A 114 -19.13 -12.00 -7.38
N GLU A 115 -20.03 -11.16 -6.86
CA GLU A 115 -21.45 -11.15 -7.22
C GLU A 115 -21.68 -10.82 -8.71
N GLU A 116 -20.92 -9.87 -9.25
CA GLU A 116 -20.94 -9.48 -10.67
C GLU A 116 -20.10 -10.41 -11.56
N LYS A 117 -19.45 -11.42 -10.97
CA LYS A 117 -18.53 -12.35 -11.63
C LYS A 117 -17.40 -11.65 -12.40
N LYS A 118 -16.96 -10.49 -11.92
CA LYS A 118 -15.78 -9.74 -12.39
C LYS A 118 -14.51 -10.30 -11.75
N TRP A 119 -14.12 -11.50 -12.17
CA TRP A 119 -13.02 -12.25 -11.53
C TRP A 119 -11.66 -11.55 -11.60
N ASP A 120 -11.45 -10.71 -12.60
CA ASP A 120 -10.26 -9.85 -12.73
C ASP A 120 -10.14 -8.87 -11.56
N TYR A 121 -11.23 -8.21 -11.16
CA TYR A 121 -11.26 -7.34 -9.97
C TYR A 121 -11.03 -8.10 -8.67
N VAL A 122 -11.57 -9.32 -8.55
CA VAL A 122 -11.32 -10.18 -7.38
C VAL A 122 -9.83 -10.52 -7.29
N GLY A 123 -9.22 -10.91 -8.41
CA GLY A 123 -7.80 -11.22 -8.51
C GLY A 123 -6.90 -10.02 -8.18
N VAL A 124 -7.20 -8.85 -8.74
CA VAL A 124 -6.52 -7.59 -8.41
C VAL A 124 -6.65 -7.26 -6.92
N GLY A 125 -7.87 -7.38 -6.36
CA GLY A 125 -8.12 -7.08 -4.97
C GLY A 125 -7.29 -7.94 -4.01
N LYS A 126 -7.19 -9.24 -4.30
CA LYS A 126 -6.37 -10.18 -3.52
C LYS A 126 -4.87 -9.90 -3.67
N ALA A 127 -4.40 -9.51 -4.86
CA ALA A 127 -3.00 -9.13 -5.05
C ALA A 127 -2.62 -7.90 -4.21
N ILE A 128 -3.48 -6.87 -4.21
CA ILE A 128 -3.28 -5.66 -3.39
C ILE A 128 -3.31 -6.02 -1.90
N ARG A 129 -4.24 -6.86 -1.45
CA ARG A 129 -4.34 -7.32 -0.05
C ARG A 129 -3.07 -8.06 0.39
N ALA A 130 -2.58 -8.96 -0.44
CA ALA A 130 -1.36 -9.73 -0.14
C ALA A 130 -0.15 -8.80 0.05
N TRP A 131 0.02 -7.84 -0.85
CA TRP A 131 1.07 -6.83 -0.77
C TRP A 131 0.93 -5.95 0.48
N SER A 132 -0.29 -5.51 0.80
CA SER A 132 -0.51 -4.63 1.94
C SER A 132 -0.24 -5.38 3.25
N TRP A 133 -0.65 -6.65 3.38
CA TRP A 133 -0.30 -7.47 4.54
C TRP A 133 1.20 -7.65 4.72
N LEU A 134 1.90 -8.01 3.63
CA LEU A 134 3.34 -8.18 3.65
C LEU A 134 4.02 -6.88 4.08
N THR A 135 3.57 -5.74 3.55
CA THR A 135 4.12 -4.43 3.92
C THR A 135 3.89 -4.15 5.40
N THR A 136 2.65 -4.28 5.89
CA THR A 136 2.29 -4.03 7.29
C THR A 136 3.11 -4.88 8.25
N THR A 137 3.20 -6.19 8.04
CA THR A 137 3.94 -7.05 8.97
C THR A 137 5.44 -6.79 8.93
N ASN A 138 6.01 -6.42 7.79
CA ASN A 138 7.43 -6.05 7.71
C ASN A 138 7.75 -4.71 8.37
N THR A 139 6.76 -3.84 8.54
CA THR A 139 6.92 -2.57 9.25
C THR A 139 6.68 -2.71 10.75
N TYR A 140 5.66 -3.47 11.17
CA TYR A 140 5.16 -3.46 12.55
C TYR A 140 5.29 -4.80 13.29
N GLY A 141 5.63 -5.89 12.60
CA GLY A 141 5.63 -7.22 13.20
C GLY A 141 4.24 -7.86 13.23
N GLU A 142 3.80 -8.21 14.43
CA GLU A 142 2.47 -8.75 14.71
C GLU A 142 1.40 -7.67 14.46
N ALA A 143 0.26 -8.07 13.93
CA ALA A 143 -0.83 -7.15 13.60
C ALA A 143 -2.17 -7.89 13.58
N ILE A 144 -3.28 -7.15 13.47
CA ILE A 144 -4.63 -7.70 13.46
C ILE A 144 -4.88 -8.41 12.12
N LEU A 145 -4.98 -9.76 12.09
CA LEU A 145 -5.22 -10.50 10.85
C LEU A 145 -6.62 -11.11 10.83
N LYS A 146 -6.90 -12.04 11.75
CA LYS A 146 -8.12 -12.86 11.74
C LYS A 146 -9.36 -12.07 12.10
N GLN A 147 -9.19 -11.05 12.96
CA GLN A 147 -10.27 -10.16 13.39
C GLN A 147 -10.37 -8.89 12.54
N ALA A 148 -9.50 -8.73 11.53
CA ALA A 148 -9.46 -7.52 10.73
C ALA A 148 -10.81 -7.30 10.00
N PHE A 149 -11.25 -6.05 9.93
CA PHE A 149 -12.48 -5.62 9.25
C PHE A 149 -13.79 -6.12 9.85
N ASN A 150 -13.76 -6.78 11.02
CA ASN A 150 -14.96 -7.10 11.78
C ASN A 150 -15.51 -5.83 12.45
N THR A 151 -16.71 -5.40 12.07
CA THR A 151 -17.35 -4.18 12.55
C THR A 151 -17.99 -4.31 13.92
N ASP A 152 -18.16 -5.54 14.41
CA ASP A 152 -18.79 -5.82 15.68
C ASP A 152 -17.78 -5.76 16.84
N LEU A 153 -16.49 -5.62 16.52
CA LEU A 153 -15.41 -5.52 17.47
C LEU A 153 -14.94 -4.07 17.64
N LEU A 154 -14.67 -3.70 18.89
CA LEU A 154 -14.05 -2.43 19.28
C LEU A 154 -12.60 -2.60 19.76
N VAL A 155 -12.21 -3.84 20.04
CA VAL A 155 -10.87 -4.24 20.49
C VAL A 155 -10.48 -5.47 19.70
N PHE A 156 -9.23 -5.50 19.25
CA PHE A 156 -8.71 -6.50 18.35
C PHE A 156 -7.44 -7.13 18.92
N ASN A 157 -7.29 -8.42 18.70
CA ASN A 157 -6.08 -9.17 19.03
C ASN A 157 -5.10 -9.09 17.86
N TYR A 158 -3.81 -9.14 18.19
CA TYR A 158 -2.76 -9.27 17.19
C TYR A 158 -2.53 -10.75 16.92
N ASP A 159 -2.31 -11.06 15.65
CA ASP A 159 -1.90 -12.36 15.15
C ASP A 159 -0.40 -12.35 14.84
N THR A 160 0.19 -13.53 14.78
CA THR A 160 1.64 -13.67 14.63
C THR A 160 2.11 -13.22 13.24
N GLN A 161 3.36 -12.78 13.14
CA GLN A 161 3.98 -12.49 11.85
C GLN A 161 4.03 -13.74 10.94
N GLU A 162 4.16 -14.95 11.49
CA GLU A 162 4.12 -16.19 10.72
C GLU A 162 2.78 -16.36 9.99
N GLU A 163 1.66 -16.15 10.69
CA GLU A 163 0.33 -16.24 10.13
C GLU A 163 0.09 -15.17 9.06
N MET A 164 0.62 -13.97 9.26
CA MET A 164 0.58 -12.88 8.27
C MET A 164 1.30 -13.27 6.97
N TYR A 165 2.47 -13.89 7.06
CA TYR A 165 3.21 -14.40 5.89
C TYR A 165 2.45 -15.54 5.20
N ALA A 166 1.83 -16.45 5.96
CA ALA A 166 1.01 -17.52 5.40
C ALA A 166 -0.20 -16.96 4.64
N GLU A 167 -0.90 -15.98 5.22
CA GLU A 167 -2.04 -15.33 4.59
C GLU A 167 -1.65 -14.53 3.35
N THR A 168 -0.54 -13.78 3.39
CA THR A 168 0.03 -13.12 2.20
C THR A 168 0.20 -14.11 1.06
N ARG A 169 0.84 -15.26 1.31
CA ARG A 169 1.11 -16.26 0.27
C ARG A 169 -0.19 -16.88 -0.27
N ARG A 170 -1.13 -17.21 0.62
CA ARG A 170 -2.46 -17.73 0.25
C ARG A 170 -3.18 -16.75 -0.69
N LEU A 171 -3.22 -15.48 -0.33
CA LEU A 171 -3.84 -14.43 -1.14
C LEU A 171 -3.13 -14.21 -2.48
N CYS A 172 -1.81 -14.31 -2.55
CA CYS A 172 -1.10 -14.28 -3.83
C CYS A 172 -1.53 -15.43 -4.75
N HIS A 173 -1.64 -16.65 -4.22
CA HIS A 173 -2.09 -17.81 -5.01
C HIS A 173 -3.53 -17.65 -5.48
N GLU A 174 -4.43 -17.19 -4.60
CA GLU A 174 -5.81 -16.89 -5.00
C GLU A 174 -5.88 -15.76 -6.02
N ALA A 175 -5.07 -14.71 -5.88
CA ALA A 175 -4.99 -13.63 -6.87
C ALA A 175 -4.64 -14.19 -8.24
N ILE A 176 -3.61 -15.01 -8.34
CA ILE A 176 -3.19 -15.66 -9.59
C ILE A 176 -4.31 -16.55 -10.14
N PHE A 177 -4.99 -17.32 -9.28
CA PHE A 177 -6.12 -18.16 -9.69
C PHE A 177 -7.25 -17.34 -10.32
N TYR A 178 -7.69 -16.25 -9.68
CA TYR A 178 -8.75 -15.39 -10.19
C TYR A 178 -8.33 -14.61 -11.44
N LEU A 179 -7.08 -14.13 -11.50
CA LEU A 179 -6.51 -13.44 -12.68
C LEU A 179 -6.35 -14.34 -13.90
N ASN A 180 -6.39 -15.67 -13.73
CA ASN A 180 -6.39 -16.63 -14.83
C ASN A 180 -7.80 -17.02 -15.29
N ARG A 181 -8.86 -16.60 -14.59
CA ARG A 181 -10.23 -16.85 -15.04
C ARG A 181 -10.57 -16.00 -16.27
N THR A 182 -11.39 -16.57 -17.13
CA THR A 182 -11.88 -15.95 -18.37
C THR A 182 -13.40 -16.10 -18.46
N GLY A 183 -14.07 -15.24 -19.21
CA GLY A 183 -15.53 -15.24 -19.34
C GLY A 183 -16.25 -14.49 -18.22
N ASP A 184 -17.56 -14.70 -18.10
CA ASP A 184 -18.44 -13.94 -17.18
C ASP A 184 -18.25 -12.41 -17.31
N GLY A 185 -18.03 -11.70 -16.20
CA GLY A 185 -17.82 -10.26 -16.16
C GLY A 185 -16.38 -9.82 -16.39
N VAL A 186 -15.44 -10.75 -16.65
CA VAL A 186 -14.03 -10.43 -16.88
C VAL A 186 -13.88 -9.60 -18.14
N SER A 187 -13.26 -8.43 -18.01
CA SER A 187 -13.08 -7.50 -19.12
C SER A 187 -11.88 -6.59 -18.87
N PRO A 188 -10.75 -6.78 -19.60
CA PRO A 188 -9.60 -5.88 -19.50
C PRO A 188 -9.95 -4.41 -19.74
N ALA A 189 -10.89 -4.14 -20.64
CA ALA A 189 -11.39 -2.80 -20.92
C ALA A 189 -12.20 -2.21 -19.76
N ASN A 190 -12.97 -3.02 -19.02
CA ASN A 190 -13.62 -2.57 -17.79
C ASN A 190 -12.59 -2.35 -16.68
N LEU A 191 -11.68 -3.30 -16.46
CA LEU A 191 -10.61 -3.20 -15.46
C LEU A 191 -9.78 -1.93 -15.65
N ALA A 192 -9.42 -1.60 -16.89
CA ALA A 192 -8.65 -0.40 -17.23
C ALA A 192 -9.30 0.90 -16.73
N LYS A 193 -10.63 0.98 -16.56
CA LYS A 193 -11.29 2.18 -16.01
C LYS A 193 -10.86 2.45 -14.57
N GLY A 194 -10.77 1.41 -13.76
CA GLY A 194 -10.34 1.52 -12.36
C GLY A 194 -8.82 1.46 -12.18
N ASP A 195 -8.13 0.85 -13.13
CA ASP A 195 -6.69 0.55 -13.08
C ASP A 195 -5.84 1.48 -13.97
N ALA A 196 -6.43 2.53 -14.54
CA ALA A 196 -5.79 3.42 -15.53
C ALA A 196 -4.45 4.01 -15.07
N TYR A 197 -4.33 4.28 -13.76
CA TYR A 197 -3.14 4.87 -13.14
C TYR A 197 -2.13 3.85 -12.61
N PHE A 198 -2.27 2.57 -12.94
CA PHE A 198 -1.33 1.52 -12.55
C PHE A 198 -1.01 0.59 -13.72
N TYR A 199 -1.75 -0.51 -13.92
CA TYR A 199 -1.51 -1.46 -15.01
C TYR A 199 -2.47 -1.35 -16.18
N ASN A 200 -3.43 -0.42 -16.12
CA ASN A 200 -4.37 -0.12 -17.21
C ASN A 200 -5.09 -1.38 -17.74
N GLY A 201 -5.50 -2.26 -16.83
CA GLY A 201 -6.25 -3.47 -17.18
C GLY A 201 -5.39 -4.68 -17.56
N ASP A 202 -4.06 -4.58 -17.48
CA ASP A 202 -3.16 -5.68 -17.82
C ASP A 202 -3.09 -6.71 -16.67
N VAL A 203 -3.89 -7.77 -16.80
CA VAL A 203 -3.95 -8.88 -15.85
C VAL A 203 -2.63 -9.66 -15.75
N ASN A 204 -1.79 -9.66 -16.80
CA ASN A 204 -0.51 -10.36 -16.73
C ASN A 204 0.47 -9.61 -15.83
N LYS A 205 0.46 -8.27 -15.85
CA LYS A 205 1.23 -7.46 -14.90
C LYS A 205 0.77 -7.63 -13.46
N TRP A 206 -0.54 -7.79 -13.24
CA TRP A 206 -1.07 -8.15 -11.92
C TRP A 206 -0.61 -9.53 -11.44
N LYS A 207 -0.52 -10.53 -12.33
CA LYS A 207 0.07 -11.84 -11.99
C LYS A 207 1.54 -11.73 -11.62
N ARG A 208 2.34 -11.00 -12.41
CA ARG A 208 3.75 -10.72 -12.11
C ARG A 208 3.93 -9.98 -10.78
N PHE A 209 3.03 -9.04 -10.48
CA PHE A 209 2.99 -8.37 -9.19
C PHE A 209 2.75 -9.35 -8.05
N ALA A 210 1.77 -10.25 -8.15
CA ALA A 210 1.53 -11.29 -7.14
C ALA A 210 2.73 -12.23 -6.96
N TYR A 211 3.39 -12.65 -8.05
CA TYR A 211 4.63 -13.41 -7.98
C TYR A 211 5.79 -12.64 -7.33
N SER A 212 5.88 -11.33 -7.56
CA SER A 212 6.86 -10.47 -6.90
C SER A 212 6.64 -10.42 -5.39
N VAL A 213 5.38 -10.37 -4.94
CA VAL A 213 5.02 -10.43 -3.51
C VAL A 213 5.39 -11.79 -2.92
N LEU A 214 5.13 -12.89 -3.63
CA LEU A 214 5.56 -14.23 -3.23
C LEU A 214 7.08 -14.29 -3.04
N ALA A 215 7.86 -13.89 -4.05
CA ALA A 215 9.32 -13.88 -3.99
C ALA A 215 9.84 -13.08 -2.78
N ARG A 216 9.30 -11.87 -2.55
CA ARG A 216 9.64 -11.05 -1.38
C ARG A 216 9.28 -11.72 -0.05
N SER A 217 8.11 -12.37 0.04
CA SER A 217 7.68 -13.09 1.25
C SER A 217 8.57 -14.27 1.61
N PHE A 218 9.27 -14.88 0.64
CA PHE A 218 10.28 -15.91 0.93
C PHE A 218 11.64 -15.29 1.22
N ASN A 219 12.02 -14.24 0.50
CA ASN A 219 13.35 -13.64 0.61
C ASN A 219 13.57 -12.85 1.91
N HIS A 220 12.53 -12.28 2.53
CA HIS A 220 12.68 -11.60 3.82
C HIS A 220 13.07 -12.53 4.97
N LEU A 221 13.00 -13.85 4.77
CA LEU A 221 13.30 -14.85 5.80
C LEU A 221 14.75 -15.33 5.76
N THR A 222 15.66 -14.70 5.00
CA THR A 222 17.06 -15.15 4.80
C THR A 222 17.84 -15.46 6.07
N ASN A 223 17.50 -14.82 7.20
CA ASN A 223 18.12 -15.06 8.50
C ASN A 223 17.25 -15.92 9.45
N LYS A 224 16.33 -16.72 8.91
CA LYS A 224 15.45 -17.64 9.66
C LYS A 224 15.68 -19.07 9.18
N SER A 225 15.52 -20.05 10.06
CA SER A 225 15.67 -21.48 9.73
C SER A 225 14.68 -21.97 8.67
N ILE A 226 13.54 -21.29 8.52
CA ILE A 226 12.50 -21.58 7.53
C ILE A 226 12.76 -20.93 6.15
N TYR A 227 13.94 -20.34 5.94
CA TYR A 227 14.31 -19.76 4.65
C TYR A 227 14.32 -20.83 3.55
N ASN A 228 13.70 -20.51 2.41
CA ASN A 228 13.65 -21.40 1.25
C ASN A 228 14.11 -20.63 -0.01
N PRO A 229 15.38 -20.74 -0.41
CA PRO A 229 15.91 -20.03 -1.58
C PRO A 229 15.30 -20.53 -2.90
N ASP A 230 14.93 -21.81 -3.01
CA ASP A 230 14.32 -22.36 -4.22
C ASP A 230 12.97 -21.70 -4.52
N SER A 231 12.18 -21.43 -3.47
CA SER A 231 10.93 -20.67 -3.59
C SER A 231 11.20 -19.23 -4.04
N VAL A 232 12.26 -18.58 -3.52
CA VAL A 232 12.65 -17.24 -3.98
C VAL A 232 12.96 -17.25 -5.47
N LEU A 233 13.81 -18.16 -5.93
CA LEU A 233 14.21 -18.26 -7.33
C LEU A 233 13.02 -18.58 -8.25
N PHE A 234 12.18 -19.54 -7.86
CA PHE A 234 11.00 -19.92 -8.64
C PHE A 234 10.06 -18.73 -8.85
N TYR A 235 9.70 -18.03 -7.77
CA TYR A 235 8.78 -16.90 -7.88
C TYR A 235 9.42 -15.66 -8.50
N ALA A 236 10.72 -15.43 -8.30
CA ALA A 236 11.44 -14.34 -8.96
C ALA A 236 11.46 -14.49 -10.48
N ASN A 237 11.58 -15.72 -11.01
CA ASN A 237 11.52 -15.97 -12.46
C ASN A 237 10.13 -15.69 -13.07
N LEU A 238 9.07 -15.73 -12.26
CA LEU A 238 7.70 -15.44 -12.66
C LEU A 238 7.27 -14.00 -12.35
N ALA A 239 8.10 -13.25 -11.63
CA ALA A 239 7.84 -11.91 -11.17
C ALA A 239 7.98 -10.87 -12.31
N ILE A 240 7.99 -9.60 -11.91
CA ILE A 240 8.34 -8.46 -12.78
C ILE A 240 9.78 -8.67 -13.29
N ASN A 241 9.94 -8.74 -14.61
CA ASN A 241 11.24 -9.03 -15.25
C ASN A 241 11.66 -7.99 -16.31
N ALA A 242 10.85 -6.95 -16.52
CA ALA A 242 11.14 -5.83 -17.42
C ALA A 242 10.64 -4.52 -16.81
N ASN A 243 11.18 -3.38 -17.26
CA ASN A 243 10.83 -2.06 -16.72
C ASN A 243 9.36 -1.72 -16.96
N GLU A 244 8.79 -2.18 -18.08
CA GLU A 244 7.39 -1.94 -18.46
C GLU A 244 6.41 -2.68 -17.55
N ASP A 245 6.87 -3.72 -16.84
CA ASP A 245 6.10 -4.49 -15.88
C ASP A 245 6.15 -3.92 -14.47
N ASN A 246 6.92 -2.84 -14.24
CA ASN A 246 7.08 -2.24 -12.91
C ASN A 246 5.75 -1.76 -12.33
N ALA A 247 5.52 -2.13 -11.07
CA ALA A 247 4.41 -1.68 -10.23
C ALA A 247 4.53 -0.20 -9.90
N SER A 248 4.07 0.67 -10.80
CA SER A 248 4.25 2.13 -10.71
C SER A 248 2.91 2.85 -10.72
N ALA A 249 2.56 3.48 -9.60
CA ALA A 249 1.41 4.37 -9.54
C ALA A 249 1.71 5.67 -10.30
N LYS A 250 0.85 5.98 -11.26
CA LYS A 250 0.90 7.20 -12.07
C LYS A 250 0.04 8.27 -11.43
N PHE A 251 0.43 9.51 -11.70
CA PHE A 251 -0.21 10.70 -11.17
C PHE A 251 -0.73 11.53 -12.35
N LEU A 252 -1.94 12.06 -12.24
CA LEU A 252 -2.54 12.91 -13.27
C LEU A 252 -1.73 14.21 -13.48
N ALA A 253 -1.08 14.70 -12.42
CA ALA A 253 -0.24 15.90 -12.44
C ALA A 253 -0.98 17.16 -12.92
N SER A 254 -2.24 17.34 -12.49
CA SER A 254 -3.04 18.53 -12.79
C SER A 254 -4.04 18.86 -11.68
N GLY A 255 -4.37 20.14 -11.53
CA GLY A 255 -5.33 20.60 -10.51
C GLY A 255 -4.74 20.64 -9.11
N LEU A 256 -5.36 19.92 -8.16
CA LEU A 256 -5.02 19.95 -6.74
C LEU A 256 -3.73 19.19 -6.42
N SER A 257 -3.03 19.55 -5.34
CA SER A 257 -1.77 18.92 -4.95
C SER A 257 -1.84 17.39 -4.82
N GLY A 258 -2.97 16.83 -4.39
CA GLY A 258 -3.16 15.38 -4.25
C GLY A 258 -3.01 14.57 -5.55
N THR A 259 -3.10 15.20 -6.72
CA THR A 259 -2.94 14.54 -8.02
C THR A 259 -1.50 14.52 -8.53
N PHE A 260 -0.56 15.12 -7.79
CA PHE A 260 0.86 15.15 -8.09
C PHE A 260 1.62 14.12 -7.24
N ASN A 261 2.72 13.60 -7.80
CA ASN A 261 3.61 12.67 -7.11
C ASN A 261 4.03 13.23 -5.74
N PHE A 262 3.89 12.41 -4.69
CA PHE A 262 4.21 12.77 -3.30
C PHE A 262 5.61 13.39 -3.11
N MET A 263 6.62 12.87 -3.82
CA MET A 263 8.00 13.35 -3.77
C MET A 263 8.28 14.48 -4.77
N GLY A 264 7.30 14.85 -5.59
CA GLY A 264 7.43 15.88 -6.61
C GLY A 264 7.54 17.30 -6.02
N PRO A 265 8.20 18.23 -6.73
CA PRO A 265 8.44 19.59 -6.23
C PRO A 265 7.17 20.38 -5.92
N PHE A 266 6.07 20.14 -6.65
CA PHE A 266 4.78 20.80 -6.40
C PHE A 266 4.18 20.43 -5.02
N ARG A 267 4.50 19.24 -4.49
CA ARG A 267 4.04 18.81 -3.16
C ARG A 267 4.88 19.40 -2.03
N SER A 268 6.15 19.67 -2.28
CA SER A 268 7.11 20.19 -1.29
C SER A 268 7.30 19.33 -0.02
N ASN A 269 6.92 18.04 -0.05
CA ASN A 269 6.99 17.15 1.13
C ASN A 269 8.43 16.84 1.59
N ALA A 270 9.41 16.95 0.69
CA ALA A 270 10.81 16.61 0.95
C ALA A 270 11.71 17.84 1.21
N GLY A 271 11.16 19.06 1.29
CA GLY A 271 11.95 20.30 1.33
C GLY A 271 12.92 20.44 2.52
N ALA A 272 12.57 19.83 3.65
CA ALA A 272 13.41 19.81 4.86
C ALA A 272 14.51 18.74 4.85
N LEU A 273 14.46 17.79 3.91
CA LEU A 273 15.40 16.68 3.85
C LEU A 273 16.74 17.12 3.26
N ARG A 274 17.83 16.54 3.77
CA ARG A 274 19.20 16.75 3.30
C ARG A 274 19.84 15.38 3.07
N GLN A 275 20.49 15.18 1.94
CA GLN A 275 21.28 13.97 1.68
C GLN A 275 22.34 13.78 2.77
N THR A 276 22.51 12.55 3.24
CA THR A 276 23.52 12.26 4.26
C THR A 276 24.90 12.13 3.63
N ARG A 277 25.94 12.21 4.48
CA ARG A 277 27.31 11.87 4.11
C ARG A 277 27.41 10.42 3.66
N PHE A 278 26.66 9.50 4.29
CA PHE A 278 26.63 8.09 3.89
C PHE A 278 26.21 7.95 2.41
N MET A 279 25.07 8.52 2.05
CA MET A 279 24.56 8.49 0.68
C MET A 279 25.52 9.19 -0.29
N ALA A 280 25.98 10.40 0.04
CA ALA A 280 26.90 11.14 -0.83
C ALA A 280 28.22 10.38 -1.07
N ASN A 281 28.79 9.78 -0.03
CA ASN A 281 30.03 9.02 -0.12
C ASN A 281 29.87 7.72 -0.89
N LEU A 282 28.71 7.08 -0.77
CA LEU A 282 28.37 5.91 -1.57
C LEU A 282 28.34 6.26 -3.06
N MET A 283 27.63 7.34 -3.40
CA MET A 283 27.42 7.76 -4.79
C MET A 283 28.67 8.34 -5.47
N ASN A 284 29.61 8.93 -4.73
CA ASN A 284 30.82 9.53 -5.31
C ASN A 284 32.09 8.67 -5.13
N GLY A 285 31.96 7.44 -4.61
CA GLY A 285 33.09 6.53 -4.43
C GLY A 285 34.08 6.93 -3.32
N THR A 286 33.70 7.83 -2.41
CA THR A 286 34.53 8.23 -1.24
C THR A 286 34.21 7.42 0.02
N ASN A 287 33.57 6.27 -0.15
CA ASN A 287 33.32 5.28 0.90
C ASN A 287 34.40 4.17 0.86
N SER A 288 34.49 3.36 1.91
CA SER A 288 35.50 2.30 2.02
C SER A 288 35.21 1.05 1.19
N LEU A 289 33.94 0.79 0.83
CA LEU A 289 33.54 -0.44 0.13
C LEU A 289 33.72 -0.32 -1.39
N PHE A 290 33.49 0.87 -1.95
CA PHE A 290 33.52 1.16 -3.38
C PHE A 290 34.46 2.33 -3.69
N ALA A 291 35.67 2.28 -3.13
CA ALA A 291 36.65 3.36 -3.24
C ALA A 291 36.98 3.67 -4.71
N GLY A 292 36.83 4.93 -5.11
CA GLY A 292 37.11 5.41 -6.47
C GLY A 292 36.02 5.11 -7.51
N VAL A 293 34.93 4.42 -7.12
CA VAL A 293 33.82 4.10 -8.02
C VAL A 293 32.72 5.15 -7.86
N ALA A 294 32.63 6.07 -8.82
CA ALA A 294 31.54 7.03 -8.88
C ALA A 294 30.29 6.38 -9.51
N ASP A 295 29.14 6.54 -8.86
CA ASP A 295 27.87 6.05 -9.34
C ASP A 295 27.26 7.04 -10.36
N PRO A 296 26.98 6.63 -11.61
CA PRO A 296 26.45 7.51 -12.64
C PRO A 296 25.04 8.05 -12.32
N ARG A 297 24.36 7.51 -11.31
CA ARG A 297 23.05 7.98 -10.85
C ARG A 297 23.14 9.17 -9.89
N ALA A 298 24.34 9.54 -9.43
CA ALA A 298 24.56 10.65 -8.50
C ALA A 298 23.81 11.94 -8.88
N PRO A 299 23.92 12.48 -10.12
CA PRO A 299 23.22 13.72 -10.50
C PRO A 299 21.69 13.61 -10.49
N TYR A 300 21.12 12.40 -10.50
CA TYR A 300 19.67 12.18 -10.48
C TYR A 300 19.13 11.94 -9.06
N LEU A 301 19.98 11.50 -8.12
CA LEU A 301 19.57 11.08 -6.78
C LEU A 301 19.95 12.09 -5.68
N ILE A 302 21.05 12.82 -5.88
CA ILE A 302 21.59 13.77 -4.89
C ILE A 302 21.98 15.08 -5.58
N ARG A 303 22.12 16.16 -4.79
CA ARG A 303 22.43 17.50 -5.29
C ARG A 303 23.89 17.85 -5.08
N GLU A 304 24.46 18.58 -6.02
CA GLU A 304 25.78 19.18 -5.85
C GLU A 304 25.71 20.37 -4.89
N ASN A 305 26.82 20.64 -4.20
CA ASN A 305 27.02 21.91 -3.52
C ASN A 305 27.49 23.00 -4.52
N THR A 306 27.69 24.22 -4.04
CA THR A 306 28.17 25.36 -4.85
C THR A 306 29.53 25.14 -5.51
N ASN A 307 30.29 24.13 -5.08
CA ASN A 307 31.60 23.79 -5.62
C ASN A 307 31.54 22.66 -6.67
N GLY A 308 30.34 22.26 -7.12
CA GLY A 308 30.17 21.17 -8.08
C GLY A 308 30.55 19.79 -7.51
N THR A 309 30.44 19.60 -6.20
CA THR A 309 30.77 18.33 -5.54
C THR A 309 29.60 17.79 -4.73
N TYR A 310 29.51 16.46 -4.65
CA TYR A 310 28.54 15.79 -3.78
C TYR A 310 29.05 15.75 -2.33
N ARG A 311 28.35 16.45 -1.45
CA ARG A 311 28.57 16.45 0.00
C ARG A 311 27.26 16.22 0.72
N GLY A 312 27.32 15.53 1.84
CA GLY A 312 26.15 15.26 2.66
C GLY A 312 26.42 15.53 4.13
N VAL A 313 25.32 15.66 4.89
CA VAL A 313 25.37 15.95 6.33
C VAL A 313 25.54 14.67 7.13
N ARG A 314 26.18 14.73 8.29
CA ARG A 314 26.09 13.61 9.24
C ARG A 314 24.74 13.72 9.95
N PRO A 315 23.99 12.62 10.13
CA PRO A 315 22.86 12.60 11.06
C PRO A 315 23.31 13.13 12.43
N ASN A 316 22.45 13.92 13.07
CA ASN A 316 22.70 14.50 14.39
C ASN A 316 22.69 13.46 15.51
#